data_AF-A0A4R3AKA2-F1
#
_entry.id   AF-A0A4R3AKA2-F1
#
_cell.length_a   1.000
_cell.length_b   1.000
_cell.length_c   1.000
_cell.angle_alpha   90.00
_cell.angle_beta   90.00
_cell.angle_gamma   90.00
#
_symmetry.space_group_name_H-M   'P 1'
#
loop_
_entity.id
_entity.type
_entity.pdbx_description
1 polymer ?
#
loop_
_entity_poly.entity_id
_entity_poly.type
_entity_poly.pdbx_seq_one_letter_code
_entity_poly.pdbx_strand_id
1 'polypeptide(L)'
;MIIKKTFGVILLLLGLFLAFGLLKDSRLMLFGSKIKADVIGIDSVKNKRFGYVHYPILQFNYKQQQVRLVKDLKSVDPQNVPAHMEIYYAEDIGVSDGFTVTYVIFSIISIIMIIFGIIVIRTKHLF
;
A
#
# COMPACT_ATOMS: atom_id res chain seq x y z
N MET A 1 -4.21 35.65 11.40
CA MET A 1 -4.30 35.44 9.94
C MET A 1 -3.20 34.51 9.39
N ILE A 2 -1.93 34.72 9.76
CA ILE A 2 -0.79 33.88 9.33
C ILE A 2 -0.94 32.42 9.80
N ILE A 3 -1.27 32.20 11.08
CA ILE A 3 -1.42 30.85 11.67
C ILE A 3 -2.45 29.98 10.92
N LYS A 4 -3.62 30.55 10.56
CA LYS A 4 -4.67 29.84 9.81
C LYS A 4 -4.16 29.41 8.43
N LYS A 5 -3.45 30.30 7.71
CA LYS A 5 -2.86 29.98 6.41
C LYS A 5 -1.77 28.92 6.50
N THR A 6 -0.89 29.01 7.50
CA THR A 6 0.16 28.01 7.73
C THR A 6 -0.45 26.64 8.02
N PHE A 7 -1.51 26.58 8.85
CA PHE A 7 -2.25 25.35 9.11
C PHE A 7 -2.87 24.76 7.84
N GLY A 8 -3.48 25.59 6.99
CA GLY A 8 -4.01 25.15 5.70
C GLY A 8 -2.92 24.60 4.76
N VAL A 9 -1.73 25.20 4.74
CA VAL A 9 -0.58 24.69 3.96
C VAL A 9 -0.10 23.34 4.50
N ILE A 10 -0.05 23.15 5.81
CA ILE A 10 0.32 21.87 6.45
C ILE A 10 -0.69 20.78 6.07
N LEU A 11 -1.99 21.08 6.17
CA LEU A 11 -3.07 20.16 5.74
C LEU A 11 -2.92 19.74 4.28
N LEU A 12 -2.64 20.71 3.41
CA LEU A 12 -2.49 20.47 1.98
C LEU A 12 -1.26 19.61 1.69
N LEU A 13 -0.12 19.89 2.34
CA LEU A 13 1.10 19.08 2.21
C LEU A 13 0.89 17.65 2.72
N LEU A 14 0.24 17.47 3.87
CA LEU A 14 -0.07 16.13 4.42
C LEU A 14 -1.03 15.36 3.51
N GLY A 15 -2.05 16.03 2.97
CA GLY A 15 -2.97 15.42 2.01
C GLY A 15 -2.24 15.00 0.73
N LEU A 16 -1.41 15.88 0.15
CA LEU A 16 -0.62 15.52 -1.03
C LEU A 16 0.38 14.39 -0.75
N PHE A 17 1.01 14.39 0.43
CA PHE A 17 1.91 13.32 0.85
C PHE A 17 1.19 11.97 0.93
N LEU A 18 0.00 11.94 1.55
CA LEU A 18 -0.83 10.74 1.62
C LEU A 18 -1.25 10.28 0.21
N ALA A 19 -1.74 11.19 -0.63
CA ALA A 19 -2.09 10.89 -2.03
C ALA A 19 -0.90 10.30 -2.80
N PHE A 20 0.30 10.83 -2.59
CA PHE A 20 1.51 10.35 -3.25
C PHE A 20 1.94 8.96 -2.78
N GLY A 21 1.86 8.67 -1.48
CA GLY A 21 2.11 7.33 -0.95
C GLY A 21 1.16 6.29 -1.54
N LEU A 22 -0.10 6.67 -1.76
CA LEU A 22 -1.14 5.82 -2.34
C LEU A 22 -0.98 5.62 -3.86
N LEU A 23 -0.26 6.50 -4.58
CA LEU A 23 -0.09 6.41 -6.04
C LEU A 23 0.64 5.13 -6.49
N LYS A 24 1.63 4.66 -5.72
CA LYS A 24 2.38 3.44 -6.08
C LYS A 24 1.50 2.20 -5.99
N ASP A 25 0.74 2.10 -4.90
CA ASP A 25 -0.15 0.96 -4.65
C ASP A 25 -1.35 0.96 -5.60
N SER A 26 -1.93 2.12 -5.91
CA SER A 26 -3.01 2.19 -6.92
C SER A 26 -2.56 1.77 -8.31
N ARG A 27 -1.31 2.05 -8.72
CA ARG A 27 -0.82 1.57 -10.02
C ARG A 27 -0.79 0.05 -10.09
N LEU A 28 -0.33 -0.62 -9.03
CA LEU A 28 -0.40 -2.09 -8.92
C LEU A 28 -1.84 -2.60 -8.91
N MET A 29 -2.76 -1.87 -8.29
CA MET A 29 -4.17 -2.25 -8.25
C MET A 29 -4.91 -2.02 -9.58
N LEU A 30 -4.55 -0.98 -10.33
CA LEU A 30 -5.21 -0.59 -11.58
C LEU A 30 -4.59 -1.28 -12.81
N PHE A 31 -3.28 -1.53 -12.79
CA PHE A 31 -2.52 -2.07 -13.92
C PHE A 31 -1.87 -3.42 -13.64
N GLY A 32 -1.84 -3.86 -12.38
CA GLY A 32 -1.38 -5.20 -12.04
C GLY A 32 -2.40 -6.25 -12.45
N SER A 33 -1.90 -7.40 -12.87
CA SER A 33 -2.75 -8.55 -13.17
C SER A 33 -3.05 -9.30 -11.88
N LYS A 34 -4.32 -9.67 -11.67
CA LYS A 34 -4.71 -10.56 -10.58
C LYS A 34 -4.24 -11.98 -10.92
N ILE A 35 -3.36 -12.53 -10.09
CA ILE A 35 -2.74 -13.85 -10.30
C ILE A 35 -2.98 -14.71 -9.07
N LYS A 36 -3.29 -15.98 -9.29
CA LYS A 36 -3.28 -17.01 -8.27
C LYS A 36 -1.87 -17.60 -8.20
N ALA A 37 -1.18 -17.36 -7.11
CA ALA A 37 0.18 -17.84 -6.89
C ALA A 37 0.20 -19.02 -5.92
N ASP A 38 1.02 -20.01 -6.25
CA ASP A 38 1.25 -21.17 -5.41
C ASP A 38 2.28 -20.84 -4.33
N VAL A 39 2.01 -21.27 -3.11
CA VAL A 39 2.96 -21.08 -2.01
C VAL A 39 3.86 -22.30 -1.93
N ILE A 40 5.11 -22.12 -2.36
CA ILE A 40 6.09 -23.21 -2.50
C ILE A 40 7.04 -23.32 -1.30
N GLY A 41 6.97 -22.38 -0.36
CA GLY A 41 7.82 -22.38 0.83
C GLY A 41 7.65 -21.13 1.67
N ILE A 42 8.45 -21.03 2.72
CA ILE A 42 8.46 -19.92 3.66
C ILE A 42 9.92 -19.51 3.87
N ASP A 43 10.20 -18.23 3.67
CA ASP A 43 11.47 -17.64 4.05
C ASP A 43 11.37 -17.07 5.47
N SER A 44 12.41 -17.26 6.28
CA SER A 44 12.41 -16.88 7.70
C SER A 44 13.50 -15.86 7.97
N VAL A 45 13.09 -14.63 8.27
CA VAL A 45 14.01 -13.51 8.53
C VAL A 45 14.06 -13.23 10.02
N LYS A 46 15.28 -13.24 10.58
CA LYS A 46 15.50 -12.92 11.99
C LYS A 46 15.25 -11.43 12.24
N ASN A 47 14.25 -11.12 13.05
CA ASN A 47 13.90 -9.76 13.44
C ASN A 47 14.34 -9.52 14.89
N LYS A 48 15.08 -8.43 15.12
CA LYS A 48 15.58 -8.04 16.44
C LYS A 48 14.48 -7.87 17.50
N ARG A 49 13.23 -7.55 17.09
CA ARG A 49 12.13 -7.22 18.01
C ARG A 49 11.12 -8.34 18.21
N PHE A 50 10.96 -9.24 17.23
CA PHE A 50 9.91 -10.27 17.22
C PHE A 50 10.44 -11.70 17.01
N GLY A 51 11.75 -11.91 17.12
CA GLY A 51 12.37 -13.22 16.91
C GLY A 51 12.50 -13.55 15.43
N TYR A 52 11.53 -14.25 14.86
CA TYR A 52 11.51 -14.62 13.44
C TYR A 52 10.22 -14.14 12.78
N VAL A 53 10.36 -13.58 11.58
CA VAL A 53 9.25 -13.20 10.72
C VAL A 53 9.28 -14.13 9.52
N HIS A 54 8.11 -14.65 9.15
CA HIS A 54 7.98 -15.72 8.17
C HIS A 54 7.23 -15.20 6.94
N TYR A 55 7.88 -15.18 5.80
CA TYR A 55 7.34 -14.65 4.55
C TYR A 55 7.09 -15.79 3.55
N PRO A 56 5.90 -15.88 2.94
CA PRO A 56 5.62 -16.94 1.99
C PRO A 56 6.37 -16.68 0.68
N ILE A 57 6.92 -17.75 0.11
CA ILE A 57 7.54 -17.76 -1.21
C ILE A 57 6.47 -18.16 -2.21
N LEU A 58 6.18 -17.25 -3.13
CA LEU A 58 5.17 -17.40 -4.16
C LEU A 58 5.79 -17.82 -5.49
N GLN A 59 5.11 -18.71 -6.19
CA GLN A 59 5.45 -19.13 -7.55
C GLN A 59 4.23 -19.05 -8.45
N PHE A 60 4.37 -18.43 -9.61
CA PHE A 60 3.29 -18.33 -10.59
C PHE A 60 3.82 -18.10 -12.00
N ASN A 61 2.98 -18.37 -13.00
CA ASN A 61 3.30 -18.08 -14.40
C ASN A 61 2.76 -16.71 -14.80
N TYR A 62 3.62 -15.86 -15.36
CA TYR A 62 3.28 -14.54 -15.88
C TYR A 62 3.95 -14.33 -17.24
N LYS A 63 3.17 -13.95 -18.27
CA LYS A 63 3.66 -13.76 -19.65
C LYS A 63 4.59 -14.88 -20.14
N GLN A 64 4.18 -16.14 -19.94
CA GLN A 64 4.95 -17.35 -20.31
C GLN A 64 6.28 -17.56 -19.56
N GLN A 65 6.54 -16.80 -18.50
CA GLN A 65 7.68 -16.99 -17.61
C GLN A 65 7.21 -17.43 -16.24
N GLN A 66 7.97 -18.33 -15.61
CA GLN A 66 7.76 -18.72 -14.22
C GLN A 66 8.45 -17.70 -13.32
N VAL A 67 7.66 -17.00 -12.50
CA VAL A 67 8.14 -16.00 -11.57
C VAL A 67 8.13 -16.60 -10.16
N ARG A 68 9.22 -16.40 -9.43
CA ARG A 68 9.34 -16.77 -8.02
C ARG A 68 9.72 -15.55 -7.21
N LEU A 69 8.95 -15.25 -6.16
CA LEU A 69 9.15 -14.07 -5.34
C LEU A 69 8.80 -14.32 -3.88
N VAL A 70 9.47 -13.61 -2.98
CA VAL A 70 9.14 -13.60 -1.55
C VAL A 70 8.15 -12.48 -1.31
N LYS A 71 7.01 -12.80 -0.70
CA LYS A 71 6.02 -11.78 -0.34
C LYS A 71 6.32 -11.25 1.06
N ASP A 72 7.09 -10.18 1.13
CA ASP A 72 7.52 -9.53 2.36
C ASP A 72 6.48 -8.56 2.96
N LEU A 73 5.33 -8.40 2.30
CA LEU A 73 4.23 -7.53 2.73
C LEU A 73 3.60 -7.95 4.07
N LYS A 74 3.49 -9.26 4.30
CA LYS A 74 2.79 -9.79 5.48
C LYS A 74 3.41 -11.10 5.95
N SER A 75 3.74 -11.14 7.25
CA SER A 75 4.16 -12.40 7.88
C SER A 75 3.00 -13.38 7.91
N VAL A 76 3.30 -14.64 7.62
CA VAL A 76 2.37 -15.76 7.76
C VAL A 76 2.74 -16.64 8.95
N ASP A 77 1.74 -17.31 9.52
CA ASP A 77 1.98 -18.36 10.50
C ASP A 77 2.45 -19.62 9.76
N PRO A 78 3.65 -20.16 10.05
CA PRO A 78 4.16 -21.36 9.42
C PRO A 78 3.25 -22.58 9.52
N GLN A 79 2.41 -22.66 10.54
CA GLN A 79 1.51 -23.80 10.76
C GLN A 79 0.22 -23.72 9.93
N ASN A 80 -0.13 -22.52 9.44
CA ASN A 80 -1.37 -22.25 8.73
C ASN A 80 -1.11 -21.44 7.44
N VAL A 81 -0.19 -21.94 6.60
CA VAL A 81 0.08 -21.31 5.30
C VAL A 81 -0.90 -21.85 4.25
N PRO A 82 -1.68 -20.98 3.60
CA PRO A 82 -2.57 -21.42 2.54
C PRO A 82 -1.76 -21.90 1.34
N ALA A 83 -2.20 -22.98 0.69
CA ALA A 83 -1.49 -23.52 -0.47
C ALA A 83 -1.42 -22.54 -1.65
N HIS A 84 -2.38 -21.61 -1.75
CA HIS A 84 -2.47 -20.63 -2.83
C HIS A 84 -2.83 -19.26 -2.26
N MET A 85 -2.32 -18.19 -2.86
CA MET A 85 -2.68 -16.81 -2.54
C MET A 85 -3.03 -16.04 -3.80
N GLU A 86 -4.08 -15.23 -3.72
CA GLU A 86 -4.37 -14.24 -4.76
C GLU A 86 -3.50 -13.00 -4.52
N ILE A 87 -2.83 -12.54 -5.58
CA ILE A 87 -1.98 -11.35 -5.56
C ILE A 87 -2.21 -10.51 -6.81
N TYR A 88 -1.86 -9.22 -6.72
CA TYR A 88 -1.71 -8.36 -7.89
C TYR A 88 -0.22 -8.23 -8.20
N TYR A 89 0.16 -8.51 -9.45
CA TYR A 89 1.55 -8.45 -9.90
C TYR A 89 1.71 -7.61 -11.16
N ALA A 90 2.75 -6.79 -11.17
CA ALA A 90 3.28 -6.09 -12.34
C ALA A 90 4.82 -6.13 -12.29
N GLU A 91 5.46 -6.49 -13.39
CA GLU A 91 6.91 -6.74 -13.47
C GLU A 91 7.76 -5.53 -13.08
N ASP A 92 7.30 -4.31 -13.40
CA ASP A 92 7.95 -3.04 -13.13
C ASP A 92 7.61 -2.44 -11.76
N ILE A 93 6.65 -3.01 -11.03
CA ILE A 93 6.13 -2.42 -9.78
C ILE A 93 6.25 -3.37 -8.58
N GLY A 94 6.09 -4.68 -8.78
CA GLY A 94 6.20 -5.71 -7.74
C GLY A 94 4.88 -6.43 -7.44
N VAL A 95 4.64 -6.71 -6.15
CA VAL A 95 3.45 -7.43 -5.65
C VAL A 95 2.64 -6.54 -4.72
N SER A 96 1.32 -6.66 -4.79
CA SER A 96 0.38 -6.01 -3.87
C SER A 96 -0.70 -6.98 -3.40
N ASP A 97 -1.18 -6.75 -2.17
CA ASP A 97 -2.36 -7.42 -1.61
C ASP A 97 -3.68 -6.94 -2.23
N GLY A 98 -3.64 -5.96 -3.15
CA GLY A 98 -4.82 -5.41 -3.82
C GLY A 98 -5.55 -4.37 -2.97
N PHE A 99 -6.77 -4.02 -3.37
CA PHE A 99 -7.61 -3.02 -2.70
C PHE A 99 -7.86 -3.41 -1.24
N THR A 100 -7.16 -2.75 -0.32
CA THR A 100 -7.43 -2.87 1.11
C THR A 100 -8.37 -1.76 1.56
N VAL A 101 -9.21 -2.05 2.55
CA VAL A 101 -10.09 -1.04 3.19
C VAL A 101 -9.27 0.16 3.67
N THR A 102 -8.06 -0.10 4.16
CA THR A 102 -7.07 0.90 4.55
C THR A 102 -6.76 1.89 3.43
N TYR A 103 -6.55 1.40 2.20
CA TYR A 103 -6.29 2.25 1.03
C TYR A 103 -7.44 3.22 0.75
N VAL A 104 -8.69 2.74 0.82
CA VAL A 104 -9.89 3.56 0.61
C VAL A 104 -10.02 4.62 1.70
N ILE A 105 -9.83 4.23 2.96
CA ILE A 105 -9.89 5.15 4.11
C ILE A 105 -8.84 6.25 3.96
N PHE A 106 -7.58 5.90 3.69
CA PHE A 106 -6.51 6.90 3.53
C PHE A 106 -6.71 7.78 2.29
N SER A 107 -7.30 7.27 1.22
CA SER A 107 -7.69 8.07 0.05
C SER A 107 -8.74 9.12 0.41
N ILE A 108 -9.77 8.74 1.16
CA ILE A 108 -10.81 9.66 1.64
C ILE A 108 -10.20 10.73 2.56
N ILE A 109 -9.38 10.32 3.53
CA ILE A 109 -8.68 11.24 4.44
C ILE A 109 -7.83 12.23 3.65
N SER A 110 -7.05 11.73 2.69
CA SER A 110 -6.20 12.55 1.81
C SER A 110 -7.01 13.62 1.07
N ILE A 111 -8.14 13.24 0.45
CA ILE A 111 -9.02 14.17 -0.27
C ILE A 111 -9.58 15.22 0.68
N ILE A 112 -10.06 14.81 1.86
CA ILE A 112 -10.59 15.72 2.88
C ILE A 112 -9.50 16.73 3.29
N MET A 113 -8.28 16.28 3.59
CA MET A 113 -7.17 17.16 3.98
C MET A 113 -6.81 18.18 2.91
N ILE A 114 -6.80 17.77 1.63
CA ILE A 114 -6.54 18.69 0.51
C ILE A 114 -7.66 19.73 0.40
N ILE A 115 -8.92 19.30 0.42
CA ILE A 115 -10.08 20.21 0.31
C ILE A 115 -10.09 21.21 1.47
N PHE A 116 -9.96 20.73 2.70
CA PHE A 116 -9.91 21.60 3.89
C PHE A 116 -8.69 22.53 3.85
N GLY A 117 -7.53 22.04 3.44
CA GLY A 117 -6.32 22.87 3.27
C GLY A 117 -6.57 24.03 2.29
N ILE A 118 -7.17 23.76 1.13
CA ILE A 118 -7.52 24.78 0.14
C ILE A 118 -8.53 25.78 0.70
N ILE A 119 -9.60 25.31 1.34
CA ILE A 119 -10.64 26.17 1.93
C ILE A 119 -10.00 27.11 2.96
N VAL A 120 -9.22 26.58 3.90
CA VAL A 120 -8.59 27.37 4.97
C VAL A 120 -7.61 28.42 4.42
N ILE A 121 -6.88 28.10 3.34
CA ILE A 121 -5.97 29.07 2.68
C ILE A 121 -6.75 30.19 1.97
N ARG A 122 -7.86 29.85 1.31
CA ARG A 122 -8.67 30.77 0.49
C ARG A 122 -9.62 31.63 1.32
N THR A 123 -10.07 31.15 2.47
CA THR A 123 -11.05 31.86 3.29
C THR A 123 -10.41 33.01 4.07
N LYS A 124 -10.88 34.24 3.82
CA LYS A 124 -10.43 35.45 4.54
C LYS A 124 -11.05 35.57 5.94
N HIS A 125 -12.25 35.02 6.14
CA HIS A 125 -13.00 35.01 7.40
C HIS A 125 -13.62 33.63 7.65
N LEU A 126 -13.03 32.87 8.55
CA LEU A 126 -13.64 31.67 9.12
C LEU A 126 -13.68 31.98 10.62
N PHE A 127 -14.87 32.45 11.05
CA PHE A 127 -15.27 33.00 12.36
C PHE A 127 -14.14 33.46 13.30
#